data_AF-A0A6N7YZJ1-F1
#
_entry.id   AF-A0A6N7YZJ1-F1
#
_cell.length_a   1.000
_cell.length_b   1.000
_cell.length_c   1.000
_cell.angle_alpha   90.00
_cell.angle_beta   90.00
_cell.angle_gamma   90.00
#
_symmetry.space_group_name_H-M   'P 1'
#
loop_
_entity.id
_entity.type
_entity.pdbx_description
1 polymer ?
#
loop_
_entity_poly.entity_id
_entity_poly.type
_entity_poly.pdbx_seq_one_letter_code
_entity_poly.pdbx_strand_id
1 'polypeptide(L)'
;MGEPTVEIYTDGACSGNPGPGGWGAVLRYGKHERELHGGDPGPTTNNRMELMAAIQALETLTRPSVVHLYTDSSYVRNGVLKWVATWKRNGWRTAAKTAVKNEDLWRRLDTAAQRHDIEWHWVKGHAGHPENERADRLAVLGVKEAAKMPPVPRKLVPTPQSALPLNEPAKADYRPDDTECVHEMPASWCALCKPLPPGVLPRGYRVAGDAYHNDPDCDWLRKGQRYAARLGKQTHEVVPIAWASVAPGELEPCEACCTVEWIRRHSR
;
A
#
# COMPACT_ATOMS: atom_id res chain seq x y z
N MET A 1 -29.03 -25.98 4.73
CA MET A 1 -29.09 -24.57 4.29
C MET A 1 -27.96 -23.87 5.02
N GLY A 2 -26.96 -23.37 4.30
CA GLY A 2 -25.82 -22.68 4.92
C GLY A 2 -26.27 -21.46 5.70
N GLU A 3 -25.50 -21.07 6.72
CA GLU A 3 -25.79 -19.85 7.47
C GLU A 3 -25.87 -18.64 6.52
N PRO A 4 -26.70 -17.63 6.84
CA PRO A 4 -26.83 -16.46 5.99
C PRO A 4 -25.54 -15.63 5.97
N THR A 5 -24.71 -15.81 4.94
CA THR A 5 -23.44 -15.09 4.75
C THR A 5 -23.67 -13.74 4.05
N VAL A 6 -22.99 -12.69 4.54
CA VAL A 6 -22.90 -11.39 3.87
C VAL A 6 -21.64 -11.38 3.00
N GLU A 7 -21.77 -11.13 1.71
CA GLU A 7 -20.64 -10.90 0.82
C GLU A 7 -20.37 -9.40 0.72
N ILE A 8 -19.12 -9.00 0.87
CA ILE A 8 -18.69 -7.60 0.83
C ILE A 8 -17.55 -7.47 -0.18
N TYR A 9 -17.66 -6.54 -1.12
CA TYR A 9 -16.62 -6.22 -2.09
C TYR A 9 -16.20 -4.77 -1.87
N THR A 10 -14.90 -4.50 -1.80
CA THR A 10 -14.39 -3.18 -1.39
C THR A 10 -13.24 -2.73 -2.27
N ASP A 11 -13.22 -1.44 -2.57
CA ASP A 11 -12.15 -0.79 -3.32
C ASP A 11 -11.93 0.66 -2.86
N GLY A 12 -10.73 1.18 -3.09
CA GLY A 12 -10.32 2.53 -2.77
C GLY A 12 -9.55 3.16 -3.93
N ALA A 13 -9.87 4.41 -4.23
CA ALA A 13 -9.26 5.19 -5.31
C ALA A 13 -8.81 6.56 -4.79
N CYS A 14 -7.77 7.12 -5.41
CA CYS A 14 -7.27 8.45 -5.08
C CYS A 14 -6.84 9.20 -6.35
N SER A 15 -7.25 10.45 -6.49
CA SER A 15 -6.80 11.34 -7.57
C SER A 15 -5.55 12.09 -7.11
N GLY A 16 -4.39 11.51 -7.39
CA GLY A 16 -3.13 11.89 -6.74
C GLY A 16 -2.96 11.17 -5.41
N ASN A 17 -1.71 10.92 -4.98
CA ASN A 17 -1.43 10.15 -3.77
C ASN A 17 -0.27 10.80 -2.98
N PRO A 18 -0.55 11.81 -2.12
CA PRO A 18 -1.87 12.16 -1.60
C PRO A 18 -2.72 13.05 -2.53
N GLY A 19 -4.04 13.03 -2.30
CA GLY A 19 -5.01 13.85 -3.03
C GLY A 19 -6.45 13.53 -2.59
N PRO A 20 -7.47 14.11 -3.24
CA PRO A 20 -8.86 13.73 -3.01
C PRO A 20 -9.04 12.23 -3.27
N GLY A 21 -9.66 11.54 -2.30
CA GLY A 21 -9.84 10.10 -2.36
C GLY A 21 -11.30 9.69 -2.26
N GLY A 22 -11.59 8.49 -2.73
CA GLY A 22 -12.90 7.87 -2.67
C GLY A 22 -12.81 6.40 -2.33
N TRP A 23 -13.83 5.88 -1.68
CA TRP A 23 -13.96 4.48 -1.33
C TRP A 23 -15.31 3.97 -1.79
N GLY A 24 -15.37 2.69 -2.14
CA GLY A 24 -16.58 2.03 -2.62
C GLY A 24 -16.75 0.66 -1.99
N ALA A 25 -17.98 0.29 -1.68
CA ALA A 25 -18.31 -1.04 -1.20
C ALA A 25 -19.64 -1.55 -1.77
N VAL A 26 -19.68 -2.84 -2.12
CA VAL A 26 -20.91 -3.56 -2.50
C VAL A 26 -21.15 -4.64 -1.48
N LEU A 27 -22.32 -4.65 -0.86
CA LEU A 27 -22.75 -5.64 0.12
C LEU A 27 -23.89 -6.47 -0.47
N ARG A 28 -23.82 -7.80 -0.34
CA ARG A 28 -24.85 -8.73 -0.77
C ARG A 28 -25.26 -9.66 0.36
N TYR A 29 -26.56 -9.85 0.53
CA TYR A 29 -27.14 -10.79 1.48
C TYR A 29 -28.33 -11.49 0.85
N GLY A 30 -28.12 -12.72 0.38
CA GLY A 30 -29.08 -13.44 -0.45
C GLY A 30 -29.43 -12.64 -1.71
N LYS A 31 -30.71 -12.27 -1.87
CA LYS A 31 -31.20 -11.46 -3.01
C LYS A 31 -31.05 -9.95 -2.82
N HIS A 32 -30.66 -9.51 -1.64
CA HIS A 32 -30.56 -8.10 -1.30
C HIS A 32 -29.15 -7.60 -1.55
N GLU A 33 -29.05 -6.42 -2.15
CA GLU A 33 -27.77 -5.80 -2.44
C GLU A 33 -27.82 -4.33 -2.03
N ARG A 34 -26.67 -3.81 -1.60
CA ARG A 34 -26.50 -2.43 -1.19
C ARG A 34 -25.14 -1.92 -1.65
N GLU A 35 -25.13 -0.79 -2.32
CA GLU A 35 -23.92 -0.08 -2.69
C GLU A 35 -23.68 1.08 -1.71
N LEU A 36 -22.41 1.27 -1.34
CA LEU A 36 -21.94 2.35 -0.49
C LEU A 36 -20.76 3.03 -1.19
N HIS A 37 -20.67 4.34 -1.05
CA HIS A 37 -19.48 5.09 -1.43
C HIS A 37 -19.35 6.33 -0.56
N GLY A 38 -18.17 6.91 -0.58
CA GLY A 38 -17.89 8.21 -0.01
C GLY A 38 -16.52 8.67 -0.43
N GLY A 39 -16.13 9.87 -0.01
CA GLY A 39 -14.82 10.40 -0.32
C GLY A 39 -14.30 11.36 0.74
N ASP A 40 -13.00 11.63 0.67
CA ASP A 40 -12.29 12.58 1.51
C ASP A 40 -11.74 13.69 0.59
N PRO A 41 -12.20 14.95 0.74
CA PRO A 41 -11.72 16.07 -0.06
C PRO A 41 -10.31 16.52 0.33
N GLY A 42 -9.80 16.08 1.49
CA GLY A 42 -8.45 16.40 1.95
C GLY A 42 -7.36 15.56 1.27
N PRO A 43 -6.08 15.81 1.61
CA PRO A 43 -4.95 15.02 1.12
C PRO A 43 -4.96 13.62 1.78
N THR A 44 -5.77 12.71 1.25
CA THR A 44 -5.80 11.30 1.64
C THR A 44 -4.94 10.46 0.71
N THR A 45 -4.88 9.15 0.91
CA THR A 45 -4.09 8.21 0.10
C THR A 45 -4.94 7.02 -0.32
N ASN A 46 -4.48 6.28 -1.34
CA ASN A 46 -5.18 5.06 -1.80
C ASN A 46 -5.38 4.07 -0.65
N ASN A 47 -4.31 3.77 0.09
CA ASN A 47 -4.34 2.85 1.23
C ASN A 47 -5.34 3.26 2.32
N ARG A 48 -5.53 4.56 2.54
CA ARG A 48 -6.53 5.06 3.50
C ARG A 48 -7.95 4.85 2.99
N MET A 49 -8.17 5.00 1.68
CA MET A 49 -9.47 4.76 1.07
C MET A 49 -9.81 3.27 1.00
N GLU A 50 -8.84 2.40 0.69
CA GLU A 50 -9.01 0.94 0.76
C GLU A 50 -9.40 0.49 2.18
N LEU A 51 -8.73 1.02 3.21
CA LEU A 51 -9.12 0.76 4.60
C LEU A 51 -10.51 1.30 4.92
N MET A 52 -10.82 2.52 4.46
CA MET A 52 -12.12 3.14 4.71
C MET A 52 -13.26 2.34 4.09
N ALA A 53 -13.07 1.78 2.88
CA ALA A 53 -14.05 0.92 2.23
C ALA A 53 -14.45 -0.27 3.11
N ALA A 54 -13.45 -1.01 3.61
CA ALA A 54 -13.67 -2.15 4.50
C ALA A 54 -14.33 -1.73 5.83
N ILE A 55 -13.86 -0.63 6.43
CA ILE A 55 -14.42 -0.09 7.67
C ILE A 55 -15.91 0.24 7.51
N GLN A 56 -16.27 1.01 6.48
CA GLN A 56 -17.63 1.50 6.28
C GLN A 56 -18.60 0.37 5.94
N ALA A 57 -18.13 -0.63 5.18
CA ALA A 57 -18.92 -1.82 4.89
C ALA A 57 -19.23 -2.61 6.17
N LEU A 58 -18.23 -2.86 7.02
CA LEU A 58 -18.42 -3.57 8.30
C LEU A 58 -19.27 -2.78 9.29
N GLU A 59 -19.03 -1.47 9.43
CA GLU A 59 -19.80 -0.62 10.35
C GLU A 59 -21.27 -0.46 9.94
N THR A 60 -21.60 -0.65 8.66
CA THR A 60 -22.98 -0.64 8.17
C THR A 60 -23.79 -1.86 8.67
N LEU A 61 -23.12 -2.94 9.08
CA LEU A 61 -23.79 -4.13 9.61
C LEU A 61 -24.34 -3.87 11.02
N THR A 62 -25.66 -3.99 11.17
CA THR A 62 -26.36 -3.67 12.41
C THR A 62 -26.29 -4.78 13.45
N ARG A 63 -25.84 -5.98 13.09
CA ARG A 63 -25.75 -7.16 13.95
C ARG A 63 -24.50 -7.99 13.63
N PRO A 64 -24.00 -8.81 14.56
CA PRO A 64 -22.98 -9.82 14.25
C PRO A 64 -23.41 -10.68 13.06
N SER A 65 -22.47 -11.00 12.17
CA SER A 65 -22.75 -11.69 10.90
C SER A 65 -21.52 -12.47 10.46
N VAL A 66 -21.75 -13.53 9.69
CA VAL A 66 -20.71 -14.22 8.92
C VAL A 66 -20.50 -13.42 7.65
N VAL A 67 -19.25 -13.01 7.38
CA VAL A 67 -18.89 -12.08 6.32
C VAL A 67 -17.79 -12.68 5.45
N HIS A 68 -18.01 -12.71 4.14
CA HIS A 68 -16.95 -12.94 3.17
C HIS A 68 -16.56 -11.59 2.57
N LEU A 69 -15.38 -11.09 2.91
CA LEU A 69 -14.90 -9.78 2.46
C LEU A 69 -13.84 -9.94 1.37
N TYR A 70 -14.19 -9.48 0.17
CA TYR A 70 -13.36 -9.47 -1.02
C TYR A 70 -12.71 -8.11 -1.22
N THR A 71 -11.39 -8.12 -1.41
CA THR A 71 -10.61 -6.92 -1.76
C THR A 71 -9.42 -7.32 -2.63
N ASP A 72 -9.01 -6.45 -3.55
CA ASP A 72 -7.76 -6.60 -4.30
C ASP A 72 -6.58 -5.88 -3.63
N SER A 73 -6.84 -5.08 -2.60
CA SER A 73 -5.81 -4.38 -1.83
C SER A 73 -4.86 -5.37 -1.16
N SER A 74 -3.62 -5.38 -1.64
CA SER A 74 -2.52 -6.09 -0.98
C SER A 74 -2.21 -5.48 0.39
N TYR A 75 -2.48 -4.17 0.59
CA TYR A 75 -2.25 -3.47 1.84
C TYR A 75 -3.23 -3.93 2.92
N VAL A 76 -4.54 -3.96 2.62
CA VAL A 76 -5.57 -4.47 3.53
C VAL A 76 -5.32 -5.95 3.83
N ARG A 77 -5.13 -6.77 2.79
CA ARG A 77 -4.85 -8.21 2.93
C ARG A 77 -3.67 -8.49 3.87
N ASN A 78 -2.52 -7.87 3.61
CA ASN A 78 -1.33 -8.14 4.42
C ASN A 78 -1.50 -7.60 5.84
N GLY A 79 -2.18 -6.46 6.02
CA GLY A 79 -2.40 -5.92 7.34
C GLY A 79 -3.29 -6.78 8.22
N VAL A 80 -4.45 -7.22 7.70
CA VAL A 80 -5.37 -8.08 8.48
C VAL A 80 -4.77 -9.45 8.75
N LEU A 81 -4.09 -10.08 7.77
CA LEU A 81 -3.58 -11.44 7.93
C LEU A 81 -2.24 -11.54 8.67
N LYS A 82 -1.39 -10.50 8.61
CA LYS A 82 0.00 -10.59 9.11
C LYS A 82 0.34 -9.56 10.17
N TRP A 83 -0.11 -8.32 10.00
CA TRP A 83 0.45 -7.20 10.77
C TRP A 83 -0.34 -6.84 12.02
N VAL A 84 -1.67 -6.77 11.93
CA VAL A 84 -2.54 -6.27 13.01
C VAL A 84 -2.35 -7.05 14.31
N ALA A 85 -2.26 -8.39 14.24
CA ALA A 85 -2.02 -9.21 15.43
C ALA A 85 -0.69 -8.87 16.14
N THR A 86 0.36 -8.61 15.36
CA THR A 86 1.67 -8.21 15.89
C THR A 86 1.66 -6.79 16.42
N TRP A 87 1.02 -5.86 15.71
CA TRP A 87 0.89 -4.48 16.17
C TRP A 87 0.09 -4.38 17.47
N LYS A 88 -1.03 -5.08 17.61
CA LYS A 88 -1.82 -5.12 18.86
C LYS A 88 -0.98 -5.57 20.05
N ARG A 89 -0.23 -6.66 19.88
CA ARG A 89 0.69 -7.19 20.90
C ARG A 89 1.82 -6.22 21.24
N ASN A 90 2.28 -5.42 20.28
CA ASN A 90 3.34 -4.43 20.45
C ASN A 90 2.82 -3.02 20.80
N GLY A 91 1.55 -2.89 21.23
CA GLY A 91 0.98 -1.59 21.61
C GLY A 91 0.85 -0.61 20.45
N TRP A 92 0.54 -1.12 19.25
CA TRP A 92 0.43 -0.39 17.98
C TRP A 92 1.72 0.31 17.55
N ARG A 93 2.84 -0.38 17.74
CA ARG A 93 4.16 0.06 17.29
C ARG A 93 4.76 -0.92 16.28
N THR A 94 5.55 -0.37 15.37
CA THR A 94 6.36 -1.16 14.43
C THR A 94 7.57 -1.80 15.13
N ALA A 95 8.29 -2.68 14.43
CA ALA A 95 9.55 -3.24 14.94
C ALA A 95 10.60 -2.14 15.25
N ALA A 96 10.52 -1.00 14.56
CA ALA A 96 11.35 0.17 14.81
C ALA A 96 10.86 1.04 16.00
N LYS A 97 9.86 0.57 16.76
CA LYS A 97 9.24 1.26 17.91
C LYS A 97 8.53 2.58 17.57
N THR A 98 8.33 2.86 16.27
CA THR A 98 7.55 4.00 15.78
C THR A 98 6.06 3.68 15.72
N ALA A 99 5.23 4.71 15.64
CA ALA A 99 3.78 4.55 15.46
C ALA A 99 3.47 3.87 14.13
N VAL A 100 2.40 3.06 14.10
CA VAL A 100 1.97 2.38 12.88
C VAL A 100 1.35 3.41 11.93
N LYS A 101 1.72 3.35 10.65
CA LYS A 101 1.09 4.21 9.62
C LYS A 101 -0.38 3.86 9.49
N ASN A 102 -1.25 4.89 9.43
CA ASN A 102 -2.71 4.74 9.42
C ASN A 102 -3.26 4.00 10.65
N GLU A 103 -2.59 4.09 11.81
CA GLU A 103 -3.04 3.48 13.07
C GLU A 103 -4.49 3.86 13.41
N ASP A 104 -4.92 5.10 13.09
CA ASP A 104 -6.28 5.58 13.27
C ASP A 104 -7.31 4.69 12.56
N LEU A 105 -7.05 4.34 11.30
CA LEU A 105 -7.94 3.50 10.50
C LEU A 105 -7.80 2.02 10.86
N TRP A 106 -6.58 1.54 11.15
CA TRP A 106 -6.39 0.15 11.54
C TRP A 106 -7.08 -0.19 12.85
N ARG A 107 -7.05 0.70 13.85
CA ARG A 107 -7.79 0.52 15.10
C ARG A 107 -9.30 0.48 14.87
N ARG A 108 -9.81 1.38 14.01
CA ARG A 108 -11.22 1.40 13.64
C ARG A 108 -11.64 0.13 12.91
N LEU A 109 -10.82 -0.34 11.96
CA LEU A 109 -11.05 -1.60 11.26
C LEU A 109 -11.03 -2.81 12.19
N ASP A 110 -10.03 -2.91 13.09
CA ASP A 110 -9.95 -3.98 14.08
C ASP A 110 -11.17 -4.00 15.01
N THR A 111 -11.66 -2.82 15.40
CA THR A 111 -12.89 -2.69 16.22
C THR A 111 -14.13 -3.14 15.46
N ALA A 112 -14.29 -2.70 14.21
CA ALA A 112 -15.41 -3.12 13.37
C ALA A 112 -15.38 -4.63 13.09
N ALA A 113 -14.18 -5.16 12.79
CA ALA A 113 -13.98 -6.56 12.44
C ALA A 113 -14.32 -7.53 13.59
N GLN A 114 -14.00 -7.17 14.84
CA GLN A 114 -14.28 -8.01 16.02
C GLN A 114 -15.77 -8.31 16.26
N ARG A 115 -16.68 -7.55 15.64
CA ARG A 115 -18.13 -7.76 15.78
C ARG A 115 -18.67 -8.88 14.88
N HIS A 116 -17.85 -9.36 13.94
CA HIS A 116 -18.26 -10.27 12.87
C HIS A 116 -17.32 -11.48 12.79
N ASP A 117 -17.81 -12.57 12.22
CA ASP A 117 -16.95 -13.67 11.79
C ASP A 117 -16.58 -13.43 10.32
N ILE A 118 -15.32 -13.10 10.05
CA ILE A 118 -14.89 -12.57 8.75
C ILE A 118 -13.90 -13.52 8.09
N GLU A 119 -14.26 -14.00 6.91
CA GLU A 119 -13.33 -14.63 5.96
C GLU A 119 -12.84 -13.57 4.96
N TRP A 120 -11.51 -13.40 4.89
CA TRP A 120 -10.87 -12.42 4.00
C TRP A 120 -10.46 -13.10 2.70
N HIS A 121 -11.06 -12.67 1.60
CA HIS A 121 -10.74 -13.14 0.26
C HIS A 121 -9.95 -12.08 -0.49
N TRP A 122 -8.78 -12.47 -0.99
CA TRP A 122 -8.03 -11.62 -1.90
C TRP A 122 -8.37 -11.98 -3.33
N VAL A 123 -8.88 -10.99 -4.07
CA VAL A 123 -9.10 -11.11 -5.51
C VAL A 123 -7.97 -10.41 -6.25
N LYS A 124 -7.63 -10.90 -7.44
CA LYS A 124 -6.65 -10.21 -8.27
C LYS A 124 -7.35 -9.03 -8.96
N GLY A 125 -6.83 -7.82 -8.81
CA GLY A 125 -7.36 -6.62 -9.46
C GLY A 125 -7.52 -6.84 -10.98
N HIS A 126 -8.64 -6.34 -11.53
CA HIS A 126 -9.03 -6.43 -12.95
C HIS A 126 -9.19 -7.86 -13.53
N ALA A 127 -9.49 -8.86 -12.69
CA ALA A 127 -9.70 -10.25 -13.12
C ALA A 127 -11.18 -10.63 -13.34
N GLY A 128 -12.03 -9.71 -13.81
CA GLY A 128 -13.40 -10.03 -14.23
C GLY A 128 -14.34 -10.42 -13.08
N HIS A 129 -14.17 -9.81 -11.90
CA HIS A 129 -15.13 -9.90 -10.79
C HIS A 129 -16.10 -8.70 -10.87
N PRO A 130 -17.34 -8.88 -11.34
CA PRO A 130 -18.25 -7.77 -11.59
C PRO A 130 -18.51 -6.90 -10.36
N GLU A 131 -18.53 -7.50 -9.17
CA GLU A 131 -18.75 -6.79 -7.90
C GLU A 131 -17.54 -5.95 -7.49
N ASN A 132 -16.31 -6.41 -7.74
CA ASN A 132 -15.12 -5.62 -7.48
C ASN A 132 -15.01 -4.44 -8.45
N GLU A 133 -15.34 -4.65 -9.72
CA GLU A 133 -15.44 -3.55 -10.70
C GLU A 133 -16.53 -2.54 -10.35
N ARG A 134 -17.59 -2.96 -9.65
CA ARG A 134 -18.60 -2.04 -9.11
C ARG A 134 -18.06 -1.26 -7.92
N ALA A 135 -17.33 -1.90 -7.02
CA ALA A 135 -16.66 -1.22 -5.91
C ALA A 135 -15.65 -0.18 -6.42
N ASP A 136 -14.86 -0.49 -7.45
CA ASP A 136 -13.98 0.46 -8.14
C ASP A 136 -14.75 1.67 -8.67
N ARG A 137 -15.84 1.43 -9.43
CA ARG A 137 -16.69 2.53 -9.95
C ARG A 137 -17.25 3.41 -8.84
N LEU A 138 -17.63 2.82 -7.71
CA LEU A 138 -18.11 3.54 -6.53
C LEU A 138 -16.99 4.35 -5.87
N ALA A 139 -15.77 3.82 -5.79
CA ALA A 139 -14.60 4.55 -5.28
C ALA A 139 -14.26 5.74 -6.19
N VAL A 140 -14.25 5.55 -7.50
CA VAL A 140 -14.05 6.62 -8.50
C VAL A 140 -15.15 7.69 -8.41
N LEU A 141 -16.41 7.29 -8.16
CA LEU A 141 -17.49 8.23 -7.89
C LEU A 141 -17.19 9.06 -6.63
N GLY A 142 -16.78 8.41 -5.53
CA GLY A 142 -16.38 9.07 -4.31
C GLY A 142 -15.26 10.09 -4.50
N VAL A 143 -14.24 9.77 -5.32
CA VAL A 143 -13.16 10.71 -5.68
C VAL A 143 -13.73 11.94 -6.38
N LYS A 144 -14.62 11.75 -7.36
CA LYS A 144 -15.21 12.85 -8.15
C LYS A 144 -16.10 13.76 -7.29
N GLU A 145 -16.80 13.21 -6.32
CA GLU A 145 -17.61 13.98 -5.39
C GLU A 145 -16.75 14.75 -4.40
N ALA A 146 -15.75 14.09 -3.81
CA ALA A 146 -14.79 14.72 -2.90
C ALA A 146 -14.03 15.86 -3.56
N ALA A 147 -13.58 15.70 -4.81
CA ALA A 147 -12.86 16.75 -5.55
C ALA A 147 -13.69 18.02 -5.82
N LYS A 148 -15.03 17.95 -5.73
CA LYS A 148 -15.93 19.10 -5.86
C LYS A 148 -16.21 19.80 -4.54
N MET A 149 -15.84 19.18 -3.41
CA MET A 149 -16.09 19.72 -2.08
C MET A 149 -14.88 20.55 -1.62
N PRO A 150 -15.10 21.67 -0.90
CA PRO A 150 -14.00 22.38 -0.26
C PRO A 150 -13.33 21.47 0.78
N PRO A 151 -11.99 21.50 0.92
CA PRO A 151 -11.30 20.70 1.91
C PRO A 151 -11.82 21.05 3.31
N VAL A 152 -12.29 20.05 4.05
CA VAL A 152 -12.75 20.23 5.43
C VAL A 152 -11.51 20.41 6.32
N PRO A 153 -11.42 21.49 7.13
CA PRO A 153 -10.28 21.67 8.03
C PRO A 153 -10.29 20.56 9.10
N ARG A 154 -9.36 19.61 9.01
CA ARG A 154 -9.07 18.67 10.10
C ARG A 154 -8.35 19.41 11.22
N LYS A 155 -8.77 19.19 12.48
CA LYS A 155 -7.97 19.62 13.64
C LYS A 155 -6.60 18.97 13.53
N LEU A 156 -5.58 19.79 13.28
CA LEU A 156 -4.17 19.42 13.37
C LEU A 156 -3.93 18.85 14.78
N VAL A 157 -3.49 17.60 14.85
CA VAL A 157 -2.90 17.08 16.09
C VAL A 157 -1.57 17.84 16.25
N PRO A 158 -1.32 18.51 17.38
CA PRO A 158 -0.18 19.41 17.50
C PRO A 158 1.13 18.61 17.46
N THR A 159 2.00 19.00 16.54
CA THR A 159 3.40 18.60 16.46
C THR A 159 4.13 19.13 17.70
N PRO A 160 4.92 18.34 18.44
CA PRO A 160 5.77 18.89 19.48
C PRO A 160 6.91 19.69 18.83
N GLN A 161 6.94 21.02 19.03
CA GLN A 161 8.06 21.89 18.65
C GLN A 161 9.10 22.03 19.77
N SER A 162 10.35 21.78 19.37
CA SER A 162 11.66 22.35 19.76
C SER A 162 12.05 22.61 21.22
N ALA A 163 13.21 22.07 21.63
CA ALA A 163 14.47 22.83 21.88
C ALA A 163 15.59 21.81 22.18
N LEU A 164 16.77 21.80 21.52
CA LEU A 164 18.02 22.58 21.79
C LEU A 164 19.16 22.00 20.88
N PRO A 165 20.41 22.55 20.87
CA PRO A 165 20.94 23.52 19.91
C PRO A 165 21.99 22.93 18.94
N LEU A 166 22.42 23.76 17.99
CA LEU A 166 23.46 23.50 16.99
C LEU A 166 24.82 23.14 17.64
N ASN A 167 25.44 22.01 17.21
CA ASN A 167 26.89 21.85 17.12
C ASN A 167 27.32 20.62 16.28
N GLU A 168 28.19 20.90 15.28
CA GLU A 168 29.22 20.07 14.61
C GLU A 168 28.87 18.86 13.70
N PRO A 169 29.72 18.57 12.67
CA PRO A 169 29.30 17.83 11.48
C PRO A 169 29.37 16.33 11.72
N ALA A 170 28.22 15.73 12.02
CA ALA A 170 28.10 14.29 12.22
C ALA A 170 27.83 13.56 10.88
N LYS A 171 28.70 12.59 10.65
CA LYS A 171 28.69 11.43 9.73
C LYS A 171 27.34 11.08 9.07
N ALA A 172 27.47 10.67 7.80
CA ALA A 172 26.44 10.11 6.94
C ALA A 172 25.74 8.90 7.57
N ASP A 173 24.72 9.16 8.39
CA ASP A 173 23.77 8.15 8.87
C ASP A 173 22.35 8.60 8.50
N TYR A 174 21.79 7.85 7.56
CA TYR A 174 20.40 7.82 7.12
C TYR A 174 19.40 8.14 8.26
N ARG A 175 18.54 9.15 8.06
CA ARG A 175 17.45 9.51 8.99
C ARG A 175 16.08 9.32 8.31
N PRO A 176 15.12 8.61 8.95
CA PRO A 176 13.78 8.42 8.41
C PRO A 176 12.84 9.47 8.99
N ASP A 177 12.60 10.54 8.25
CA ASP A 177 11.38 11.31 8.34
C ASP A 177 10.74 11.43 6.95
N ASP A 178 9.51 10.92 6.81
CA ASP A 178 8.62 11.25 5.69
C ASP A 178 8.14 12.71 5.88
N THR A 179 9.05 13.67 6.07
CA THR A 179 8.72 15.07 5.83
C THR A 179 8.46 15.25 4.35
N GLU A 180 7.38 15.98 4.06
CA GLU A 180 7.09 16.48 2.73
C GLU A 180 8.34 17.19 2.20
N CYS A 181 8.91 16.68 1.11
CA CYS A 181 10.06 17.34 0.48
C CYS A 181 9.60 18.64 -0.18
N VAL A 182 10.55 19.46 -0.66
CA VAL A 182 10.24 20.73 -1.37
C VAL A 182 9.37 20.56 -2.63
N HIS A 183 9.10 19.32 -3.04
CA HIS A 183 8.23 18.96 -4.17
C HIS A 183 6.86 18.44 -3.72
N GLU A 184 6.41 18.80 -2.51
CA GLU A 184 5.02 18.59 -2.03
C GLU A 184 4.58 17.11 -2.02
N MET A 185 5.52 16.21 -1.72
CA MET A 185 5.28 14.77 -1.53
C MET A 185 6.32 14.18 -0.58
N PRO A 186 6.08 13.01 0.05
CA PRO A 186 7.07 12.37 0.92
C PRO A 186 8.38 12.16 0.16
N ALA A 187 9.52 12.45 0.79
CA ALA A 187 10.84 12.29 0.16
C ALA A 187 11.04 10.87 -0.40
N SER A 188 10.48 9.85 0.26
CA SER A 188 10.47 8.45 -0.16
C SER A 188 9.72 8.17 -1.48
N TRP A 189 8.80 9.06 -1.87
CA TRP A 189 8.00 9.00 -3.11
C TRP A 189 8.48 9.96 -4.19
N CYS A 190 9.25 10.98 -3.82
CA CYS A 190 9.76 11.95 -4.77
C CYS A 190 10.91 11.36 -5.60
N ALA A 191 10.74 11.26 -6.92
CA ALA A 191 11.80 10.81 -7.84
C ALA A 191 13.12 11.62 -7.70
N LEU A 192 13.03 12.86 -7.21
CA LEU A 192 14.17 13.77 -7.02
C LEU A 192 14.78 13.71 -5.60
N CYS A 193 14.01 13.30 -4.60
CA CYS A 193 14.45 13.29 -3.20
C CYS A 193 14.59 11.89 -2.60
N LYS A 194 14.09 10.85 -3.29
CA LYS A 194 14.12 9.46 -2.83
C LYS A 194 15.57 8.99 -2.72
N PRO A 195 16.02 8.60 -1.51
CA PRO A 195 17.36 8.06 -1.36
C PRO A 195 17.47 6.71 -2.09
N LEU A 196 18.64 6.46 -2.65
CA LEU A 196 18.98 5.15 -3.17
C LEU A 196 19.22 4.21 -1.98
N PRO A 197 18.56 3.04 -1.93
CA PRO A 197 18.90 2.03 -0.94
C PRO A 197 20.39 1.66 -1.02
N PRO A 198 21.01 1.25 0.09
CA PRO A 198 22.38 0.75 0.08
C PRO A 198 22.54 -0.36 -0.96
N GLY A 199 23.52 -0.22 -1.85
CA GLY A 199 23.76 -1.22 -2.89
C GLY A 199 22.94 -1.02 -4.17
N VAL A 200 22.07 -0.01 -4.28
CA VAL A 200 21.27 0.26 -5.49
C VAL A 200 21.88 1.40 -6.31
N LEU A 201 22.07 1.18 -7.62
CA LEU A 201 22.48 2.22 -8.57
C LEU A 201 21.25 3.01 -9.09
N PRO A 202 21.41 4.29 -9.50
CA PRO A 202 20.30 5.10 -10.02
C PRO A 202 19.61 4.52 -11.27
N ARG A 203 20.37 3.79 -12.08
CA ARG A 203 19.91 3.07 -13.27
C ARG A 203 20.20 1.59 -13.12
N GLY A 204 19.27 0.78 -13.58
CA GLY A 204 19.33 -0.66 -13.47
C GLY A 204 18.32 -1.30 -14.39
N TYR A 205 17.89 -2.50 -14.03
CA TYR A 205 17.16 -3.39 -14.90
C TYR A 205 16.11 -4.16 -14.13
N ARG A 206 15.03 -4.53 -14.83
CA ARG A 206 13.98 -5.41 -14.32
C ARG A 206 13.57 -6.42 -15.39
N VAL A 207 12.97 -7.50 -14.93
CA VAL A 207 12.20 -8.46 -15.75
C VAL A 207 10.80 -8.56 -15.14
N ALA A 208 9.87 -9.30 -15.74
CA ALA A 208 8.59 -9.53 -15.07
C ALA A 208 8.82 -10.22 -13.71
N GLY A 209 8.33 -9.59 -12.65
CA GLY A 209 8.66 -9.92 -11.27
C GLY A 209 8.78 -8.65 -10.42
N ASP A 210 9.29 -8.84 -9.22
CA ASP A 210 9.35 -7.87 -8.13
C ASP A 210 10.79 -7.50 -7.74
N ALA A 211 11.79 -7.78 -8.60
CA ALA A 211 13.20 -7.52 -8.30
C ALA A 211 13.83 -6.43 -9.19
N TYR A 212 14.63 -5.54 -8.57
CA TYR A 212 15.50 -4.58 -9.24
C TYR A 212 16.93 -5.11 -9.30
N HIS A 213 17.60 -4.92 -10.44
CA HIS A 213 18.98 -5.37 -10.67
C HIS A 213 19.88 -4.22 -11.11
N ASN A 214 21.08 -4.10 -10.55
CA ASN A 214 22.10 -3.17 -11.03
C ASN A 214 22.73 -3.62 -12.36
N ASP A 215 22.74 -4.93 -12.61
CA ASP A 215 23.47 -5.58 -13.70
C ASP A 215 22.50 -6.39 -14.56
N PRO A 216 22.42 -6.13 -15.89
CA PRO A 216 21.55 -6.89 -16.77
C PRO A 216 22.00 -8.35 -16.92
N ASP A 217 23.25 -8.65 -16.59
CA ASP A 217 23.87 -9.96 -16.63
C ASP A 217 23.94 -10.64 -15.25
N CYS A 218 23.28 -10.07 -14.24
CA CYS A 218 23.24 -10.63 -12.88
C CYS A 218 22.94 -12.14 -12.90
N ASP A 219 23.82 -12.93 -12.26
CA ASP A 219 23.70 -14.40 -12.21
C ASP A 219 22.35 -14.89 -11.70
N TRP A 220 21.77 -14.16 -10.74
CA TRP A 220 20.46 -14.47 -10.16
C TRP A 220 19.33 -14.23 -11.18
N LEU A 221 19.39 -13.13 -11.91
CA LEU A 221 18.47 -12.83 -13.01
C LEU A 221 18.59 -13.90 -14.11
N ARG A 222 19.81 -14.22 -14.55
CA ARG A 222 20.06 -15.24 -15.58
C ARG A 222 19.62 -16.63 -15.13
N LYS A 223 19.79 -16.98 -13.85
CA LYS A 223 19.28 -18.23 -13.26
C LYS A 223 17.76 -18.28 -13.26
N GLY A 224 17.08 -17.18 -12.90
CA GLY A 224 15.63 -17.05 -12.96
C GLY A 224 15.09 -17.24 -14.38
N GLN A 225 15.69 -16.58 -15.37
CA GLN A 225 15.33 -16.72 -16.79
C GLN A 225 15.51 -18.15 -17.31
N ARG A 226 16.64 -18.82 -16.97
CA ARG A 226 16.86 -20.23 -17.31
C ARG A 226 15.84 -21.17 -16.65
N TYR A 227 15.45 -20.88 -15.41
CA TYR A 227 14.43 -21.65 -14.72
C TYR A 227 13.04 -21.48 -15.35
N ALA A 228 12.64 -20.25 -15.69
CA ALA A 228 11.40 -19.97 -16.41
C ALA A 228 11.34 -20.71 -17.76
N ALA A 229 12.44 -20.66 -18.53
CA ALA A 229 12.55 -21.38 -19.80
C ALA A 229 12.41 -22.91 -19.64
N ARG A 230 13.03 -23.51 -18.62
CA ARG A 230 12.89 -24.96 -18.32
C ARG A 230 11.45 -25.35 -17.98
N LEU A 231 10.68 -24.44 -17.40
CA LEU A 231 9.26 -24.64 -17.10
C LEU A 231 8.33 -24.32 -18.28
N GLY A 232 8.87 -24.02 -19.47
CA GLY A 232 8.07 -23.63 -20.63
C GLY A 232 7.33 -22.29 -20.47
N LYS A 233 7.73 -21.47 -19.49
CA LYS A 233 7.19 -20.12 -19.31
C LYS A 233 7.89 -19.16 -20.27
N GLN A 234 7.16 -18.16 -20.77
CA GLN A 234 7.77 -17.09 -21.55
C GLN A 234 8.85 -16.37 -20.71
N THR A 235 10.06 -16.28 -21.26
CA THR A 235 11.15 -15.48 -20.71
C THR A 235 10.88 -14.02 -21.02
N HIS A 236 10.86 -13.18 -20.00
CA HIS A 236 10.61 -11.76 -20.16
C HIS A 236 11.90 -11.02 -20.50
N GLU A 237 11.77 -10.01 -21.36
CA GLU A 237 12.86 -9.11 -21.73
C GLU A 237 13.41 -8.39 -20.49
N VAL A 238 14.73 -8.18 -20.48
CA VAL A 238 15.42 -7.37 -19.47
C VAL A 238 15.26 -5.91 -19.86
N VAL A 239 14.42 -5.18 -19.12
CA VAL A 239 14.07 -3.79 -19.42
C VAL A 239 14.87 -2.85 -18.54
N PRO A 240 15.54 -1.82 -19.10
CA PRO A 240 16.21 -0.80 -18.31
C PRO A 240 15.17 0.06 -17.55
N ILE A 241 15.50 0.43 -16.31
CA ILE A 241 14.65 1.24 -15.45
C ILE A 241 15.50 2.17 -14.58
N ALA A 242 14.95 3.34 -14.23
CA ALA A 242 15.55 4.22 -13.24
C ALA A 242 14.95 3.94 -11.86
N TRP A 243 15.77 3.88 -10.81
CA TRP A 243 15.25 3.69 -9.44
C TRP A 243 14.27 4.80 -9.02
N ALA A 244 14.45 6.00 -9.58
CA ALA A 244 13.58 7.15 -9.39
C ALA A 244 12.13 6.91 -9.86
N SER A 245 11.91 6.02 -10.83
CA SER A 245 10.57 5.67 -11.32
C SER A 245 9.97 4.47 -10.58
N VAL A 246 10.69 3.85 -9.65
CA VAL A 246 10.22 2.69 -8.88
C VAL A 246 9.43 3.18 -7.67
N ALA A 247 8.16 2.81 -7.55
CA ALA A 247 7.39 3.16 -6.37
C ALA A 247 7.90 2.38 -5.13
N PRO A 248 7.80 2.95 -3.91
CA PRO A 248 8.18 2.22 -2.70
C PRO A 248 7.44 0.87 -2.58
N GLY A 249 8.19 -0.23 -2.49
CA GLY A 249 7.65 -1.59 -2.42
C GLY A 249 7.23 -2.21 -3.76
N GLU A 250 7.45 -1.53 -4.89
CA GLU A 250 7.19 -2.10 -6.23
C GLU A 250 8.26 -3.12 -6.61
N LEU A 251 9.53 -2.79 -6.37
CA LEU A 251 10.67 -3.65 -6.63
C LEU A 251 11.58 -3.71 -5.41
N GLU A 252 12.01 -4.91 -5.08
CA GLU A 252 13.00 -5.18 -4.06
C GLU A 252 14.41 -5.28 -4.69
N PRO A 253 15.45 -4.67 -4.08
CA PRO A 253 16.81 -4.80 -4.56
C PRO A 253 17.28 -6.26 -4.59
N CYS A 254 17.86 -6.71 -5.70
CA CYS A 254 18.41 -8.06 -5.81
C CYS A 254 19.56 -8.29 -4.83
N GLU A 255 19.47 -9.36 -4.03
CA GLU A 255 20.49 -9.72 -3.04
C GLU A 255 21.87 -10.05 -3.63
N ALA A 256 21.97 -10.29 -4.94
CA ALA A 256 23.23 -10.61 -5.61
C ALA A 256 23.95 -9.37 -6.17
N CYS A 257 23.25 -8.56 -6.97
CA CYS A 257 23.84 -7.41 -7.67
C CYS A 257 23.53 -6.07 -7.01
N CYS A 258 22.58 -5.98 -6.08
CA CYS A 258 22.23 -4.75 -5.37
C CYS A 258 22.78 -4.72 -3.94
N THR A 259 24.07 -5.02 -3.78
CA THR A 259 24.76 -4.98 -2.48
C THR A 259 25.92 -4.00 -2.49
N VAL A 260 26.26 -3.45 -1.32
CA VAL A 260 27.41 -2.55 -1.17
C VAL A 260 28.72 -3.22 -1.61
N GLU A 261 28.86 -4.52 -1.33
CA GLU A 261 30.03 -5.29 -1.74
C GLU A 261 30.10 -5.46 -3.25
N TRP A 262 28.96 -5.75 -3.90
CA TRP A 262 28.90 -5.82 -5.36
C TRP A 262 29.30 -4.48 -6.00
N ILE A 263 28.76 -3.35 -5.51
CA ILE A 263 29.15 -2.00 -5.96
C ILE A 263 30.66 -1.81 -5.83
N ARG A 264 31.25 -2.11 -4.67
CA ARG A 264 32.71 -1.94 -4.45
C ARG A 264 33.55 -2.75 -5.44
N ARG A 265 33.07 -3.93 -5.84
CA ARG A 265 33.77 -4.80 -6.81
C ARG A 265 33.63 -4.34 -8.26
N HIS A 266 32.54 -3.65 -8.61
CA HIS A 266 32.18 -3.32 -10.00
C HIS A 266 32.16 -1.82 -10.30
N SER A 267 32.49 -0.95 -9.34
CA SER A 267 32.58 0.52 -9.51
C SER A 267 34.02 1.00 -9.78
N ARG A 268 34.85 0.17 -10.41
CA ARG A 268 36.21 0.54 -10.85
C ARG A 268 36.24 0.86 -12.33
#